data_AF-A0A7W0KBN4-F1
#
_entry.id   AF-A0A7W0KBN4-F1
#
_cell.length_a   1.000
_cell.length_b   1.000
_cell.length_c   1.000
_cell.angle_alpha   90.00
_cell.angle_beta   90.00
_cell.angle_gamma   90.00
#
_symmetry.space_group_name_H-M   'P 1'
#
loop_
_entity.id
_entity.type
_entity.pdbx_description
1 polymer ?
#
loop_
_entity_poly.entity_id
_entity_poly.type
_entity_poly.pdbx_seq_one_letter_code
_entity_poly.pdbx_strand_id
1 'polypeptide(L)'
;MTTQLPPSSNIAVDYEKDVKPLLSQHCYSCHGGQAQQSGLRLDLRQNALRGGDYGPVILPGKSADSKLIRRLVDGDGGMQMPPSGPLSPAEIGILRAWIDQGAEFRTDVAEAPAKPIDPKLAAVIAAVRGDTRTASRRWSPMIPTSSRPRIPLDRRSYTMRPALAGSTP
;
A
#
# COMPACT_ATOMS: atom_id res chain seq x y z
N MET A 1 15.94 -31.77 14.99
CA MET A 1 14.85 -32.70 14.63
C MET A 1 13.98 -31.98 13.62
N THR A 2 13.90 -32.47 12.39
CA THR A 2 13.11 -31.83 11.33
C THR A 2 11.65 -32.17 11.60
N THR A 3 10.89 -31.24 12.18
CA THR A 3 9.44 -31.43 12.35
C THR A 3 8.82 -31.68 10.98
N GLN A 4 8.26 -32.87 10.79
CA GLN A 4 7.62 -33.23 9.52
C GLN A 4 6.27 -32.52 9.41
N LEU A 5 6.15 -31.60 8.45
CA LEU A 5 4.90 -30.89 8.18
C LEU A 5 3.88 -31.85 7.55
N PRO A 6 2.58 -31.75 7.89
CA PRO A 6 1.55 -32.50 7.19
C PRO A 6 1.52 -32.09 5.71
N PRO A 7 1.09 -32.98 4.80
CA PRO A 7 1.02 -32.66 3.38
C PRO A 7 0.05 -31.49 3.15
N SER A 8 0.35 -30.63 2.18
CA SER A 8 -0.63 -29.67 1.68
C SER A 8 -1.75 -30.41 0.94
N SER A 9 -2.97 -29.88 0.99
CA SER A 9 -4.07 -30.39 0.17
C SER A 9 -3.75 -30.23 -1.33
N ASN A 10 -4.06 -31.25 -2.13
CA ASN A 10 -3.79 -31.26 -3.58
C ASN A 10 -4.91 -30.64 -4.42
N ILE A 11 -5.95 -30.08 -3.78
CA ILE A 11 -7.13 -29.52 -4.46
C ILE A 11 -7.06 -27.98 -4.37
N ALA A 12 -7.61 -27.30 -5.36
CA ALA A 12 -7.84 -25.86 -5.30
C ALA A 12 -8.72 -25.52 -4.09
N VAL A 13 -8.20 -24.68 -3.20
CA VAL A 13 -8.93 -24.29 -1.98
C VAL A 13 -9.66 -22.98 -2.20
N ASP A 14 -10.88 -22.89 -1.69
CA ASP A 14 -11.66 -21.66 -1.70
C ASP A 14 -11.50 -20.93 -0.36
N TYR A 15 -11.07 -19.68 -0.42
CA TYR A 15 -10.82 -18.91 0.81
C TYR A 15 -12.08 -18.77 1.68
N GLU A 16 -13.24 -18.49 1.10
CA GLU A 16 -14.45 -18.22 1.87
C GLU A 16 -15.05 -19.49 2.47
N LYS A 17 -14.95 -20.62 1.76
CA LYS A 17 -15.53 -21.90 2.19
C LYS A 17 -14.59 -22.73 3.06
N ASP A 18 -13.30 -22.73 2.73
CA ASP A 18 -12.35 -23.69 3.32
C ASP A 18 -11.39 -23.02 4.32
N VAL A 19 -10.95 -21.79 4.05
CA VAL A 19 -9.88 -21.15 4.84
C VAL A 19 -10.44 -20.23 5.93
N LYS A 20 -11.35 -19.33 5.56
CA LYS A 20 -11.90 -18.33 6.46
C LYS A 20 -12.61 -18.93 7.67
N PRO A 21 -13.37 -20.05 7.57
CA PRO A 21 -13.94 -20.68 8.75
C PRO A 21 -12.86 -21.14 9.73
N LEU A 22 -11.75 -21.72 9.24
CA LEU A 22 -10.62 -22.14 10.08
C LEU A 22 -9.96 -20.95 10.78
N LEU A 23 -9.67 -19.88 10.04
CA LEU A 23 -9.08 -18.67 10.62
C LEU A 23 -10.03 -18.01 11.63
N SER A 24 -11.33 -18.00 11.33
CA SER A 24 -12.35 -17.43 12.22
C SER A 24 -12.49 -18.22 13.52
N GLN A 25 -12.47 -19.54 13.44
CA GLN A 25 -12.66 -20.41 14.59
C GLN A 25 -11.42 -20.45 15.48
N HIS A 26 -10.22 -20.46 14.89
CA HIS A 26 -8.99 -20.74 15.62
C HIS A 26 -8.07 -19.53 15.84
N CYS A 27 -8.22 -18.45 15.07
CA CYS A 27 -7.21 -17.39 15.04
C CYS A 27 -7.75 -16.01 15.45
N TYR A 28 -8.95 -15.63 15.00
CA TYR A 28 -9.43 -14.24 15.11
C TYR A 28 -9.71 -13.74 16.53
N SER A 29 -9.91 -14.64 17.49
CA SER A 29 -10.09 -14.25 18.89
C SER A 29 -8.88 -13.53 19.47
N CYS A 30 -7.66 -13.90 19.03
CA CYS A 30 -6.40 -13.31 19.49
C CYS A 30 -5.65 -12.52 18.41
N HIS A 31 -5.93 -12.79 17.13
CA HIS A 31 -5.28 -12.19 15.96
C HIS A 31 -6.30 -11.64 14.95
N GLY A 32 -7.32 -10.94 15.44
CA GLY A 32 -8.39 -10.35 14.63
C GLY A 32 -8.66 -8.89 15.02
N GLY A 33 -9.84 -8.37 14.68
CA GLY A 33 -10.19 -6.98 14.98
C GLY A 33 -10.26 -6.64 16.47
N GLN A 34 -10.61 -7.61 17.33
CA GLN A 34 -10.78 -7.40 18.78
C GLN A 34 -9.46 -7.47 19.57
N ALA A 35 -8.53 -8.30 19.12
CA ALA A 35 -7.23 -8.46 19.73
C ALA A 35 -6.19 -8.77 18.64
N GLN A 36 -5.02 -8.16 18.76
CA GLN A 36 -3.92 -8.28 17.80
C GLN A 36 -2.64 -8.66 18.55
N GLN A 37 -2.63 -9.86 19.14
CA GLN A 37 -1.46 -10.36 19.86
C GLN A 37 -0.24 -10.38 18.93
N SER A 38 0.89 -9.89 19.46
CA SER A 38 2.13 -9.68 18.69
C SER A 38 1.96 -8.84 17.42
N GLY A 39 1.04 -7.87 17.44
CA GLY A 39 0.76 -6.97 16.33
C GLY A 39 0.15 -7.67 15.10
N LEU A 40 -0.23 -8.94 15.22
CA LEU A 40 -0.72 -9.75 14.10
C LEU A 40 -2.24 -9.67 13.98
N ARG A 41 -2.71 -9.40 12.76
CA ARG A 41 -4.13 -9.37 12.40
C ARG A 41 -4.40 -10.16 11.12
N LEU A 42 -5.16 -11.25 11.22
CA LEU A 42 -5.37 -12.25 10.18
C LEU A 42 -6.71 -12.13 9.44
N ASP A 43 -7.67 -11.36 9.96
CA ASP A 43 -9.00 -11.16 9.34
C ASP A 43 -8.99 -10.22 8.13
N LEU A 44 -7.91 -9.45 7.94
CA LEU A 44 -7.72 -8.52 6.83
C LEU A 44 -6.49 -8.90 6.00
N ARG A 45 -6.67 -9.10 4.69
CA ARG A 45 -5.60 -9.49 3.74
C ARG A 45 -4.34 -8.65 3.90
N GLN A 46 -4.48 -7.32 3.84
CA GLN A 46 -3.32 -6.41 3.90
C GLN A 46 -2.54 -6.52 5.20
N ASN A 47 -3.23 -6.73 6.33
CA ASN A 47 -2.58 -6.88 7.62
C ASN A 47 -1.96 -8.28 7.77
N ALA A 48 -2.66 -9.32 7.32
CA ALA A 48 -2.19 -10.70 7.39
C ALA A 48 -0.89 -10.88 6.61
N LEU A 49 -0.79 -10.28 5.41
CA LEU A 49 0.41 -10.32 4.57
C LEU A 49 1.53 -9.43 5.09
N ARG A 50 1.22 -8.32 5.78
CA ARG A 50 2.24 -7.51 6.47
C ARG A 50 2.90 -8.29 7.60
N GLY A 51 2.14 -9.14 8.28
CA GLY A 51 2.59 -9.89 9.45
C GLY A 51 2.44 -9.10 10.75
N GLY A 52 3.17 -9.53 11.78
CA GLY A 52 3.16 -8.92 13.10
C GLY A 52 4.53 -8.36 13.50
N ASP A 53 4.74 -8.18 14.79
CA ASP A 53 5.95 -7.58 15.37
C ASP A 53 7.25 -8.31 14.98
N TYR A 54 7.14 -9.60 14.66
CA TYR A 54 8.25 -10.46 14.26
C TYR A 54 8.35 -10.66 12.74
N GLY A 55 7.72 -9.78 11.96
CA GLY A 55 7.72 -9.81 10.50
C GLY A 55 6.62 -10.67 9.89
N PRO A 56 6.77 -11.01 8.59
CA PRO A 56 5.75 -11.74 7.83
C PRO A 56 5.47 -13.13 8.43
N VAL A 57 4.17 -13.49 8.50
CA VAL A 57 3.74 -14.80 8.97
C VAL A 57 3.22 -15.70 7.86
N ILE A 58 2.75 -15.11 6.77
CA ILE A 58 2.30 -15.77 5.56
C ILE A 58 3.28 -15.39 4.44
N LEU A 59 3.89 -16.38 3.82
CA LEU A 59 4.74 -16.24 2.64
C LEU A 59 4.03 -16.92 1.47
N PRO A 60 3.34 -16.17 0.59
CA PRO A 60 2.65 -16.73 -0.57
C PRO A 60 3.56 -17.65 -1.39
N GLY A 61 3.06 -18.84 -1.74
CA GLY A 61 3.80 -19.89 -2.46
C GLY A 61 4.79 -20.68 -1.61
N LYS A 62 4.93 -20.38 -0.30
CA LYS A 62 5.92 -21.00 0.58
C LYS A 62 5.32 -21.38 1.93
N SER A 63 4.38 -22.32 1.95
CA SER A 63 3.72 -22.76 3.19
C SER A 63 4.70 -23.36 4.20
N ALA A 64 5.72 -24.09 3.73
CA ALA A 64 6.74 -24.69 4.61
C ALA A 64 7.60 -23.66 5.35
N ASP A 65 7.85 -22.51 4.73
CA ASP A 65 8.66 -21.43 5.30
C ASP A 65 7.81 -20.40 6.07
N SER A 66 6.48 -20.49 5.95
CA SER A 66 5.55 -19.56 6.60
C SER A 66 5.47 -19.82 8.10
N LYS A 67 5.74 -18.78 8.91
CA LYS A 67 5.64 -18.86 10.38
C LYS A 67 4.25 -19.28 10.85
N LEU A 68 3.20 -18.93 10.12
CA LEU A 68 1.83 -19.36 10.41
C LEU A 68 1.78 -20.89 10.53
N ILE A 69 2.33 -21.63 9.57
CA ILE A 69 2.30 -23.10 9.59
C ILE A 69 3.21 -23.66 10.69
N ARG A 70 4.40 -23.09 10.88
CA ARG A 70 5.33 -23.55 11.92
C ARG A 70 4.73 -23.40 13.32
N ARG A 71 4.05 -22.28 13.58
CA ARG A 71 3.33 -22.05 14.84
C ARG A 71 2.21 -23.05 15.10
N LEU A 72 1.58 -23.59 14.05
CA LEU A 72 0.54 -24.61 14.18
C LEU A 72 1.09 -26.01 14.46
N VAL A 73 2.32 -26.33 14.00
CA VAL A 73 2.88 -27.69 14.08
C VAL A 73 3.83 -27.88 15.26
N ASP A 74 4.79 -26.98 15.46
CA ASP A 74 5.82 -27.10 16.51
C ASP A 74 6.01 -25.84 17.36
N GLY A 75 5.18 -24.83 17.15
CA GLY A 75 5.24 -23.57 17.89
C GLY A 75 6.41 -22.67 17.52
N ASP A 76 7.28 -23.07 16.57
CA ASP A 76 8.43 -22.28 16.11
C ASP A 76 9.30 -21.76 17.27
N GLY A 77 9.63 -22.64 18.21
CA GLY A 77 10.45 -22.31 19.39
C GLY A 77 9.72 -21.49 20.47
N GLY A 78 8.41 -21.28 20.34
CA GLY A 78 7.56 -20.70 21.37
C GLY A 78 6.31 -21.55 21.62
N MET A 79 5.25 -20.90 22.10
CA MET A 79 3.95 -21.56 22.26
C MET A 79 3.36 -21.97 20.91
N GLN A 80 2.86 -23.21 20.84
CA GLN A 80 2.09 -23.72 19.72
C GLN A 80 0.71 -23.05 19.67
N MET A 81 0.26 -22.73 18.46
CA MET A 81 -1.02 -22.08 18.23
C MET A 81 -2.05 -23.06 17.64
N PRO A 82 -3.34 -22.90 17.97
CA PRO A 82 -3.88 -22.00 18.99
C PRO A 82 -3.69 -22.56 20.42
N PRO A 83 -3.75 -21.72 21.47
CA PRO A 83 -3.64 -22.17 22.86
C PRO A 83 -4.76 -23.12 23.30
N SER A 84 -5.88 -23.11 22.58
CA SER A 84 -7.02 -24.00 22.80
C SER A 84 -6.77 -25.45 22.38
N GLY A 85 -5.67 -25.73 21.67
CA GLY A 85 -5.30 -27.06 21.22
C GLY A 85 -4.92 -27.09 19.74
N PRO A 86 -4.16 -28.11 19.31
CA PRO A 86 -3.68 -28.21 17.93
C PRO A 86 -4.82 -28.42 16.92
N LEU A 87 -4.62 -27.91 15.71
CA LEU A 87 -5.47 -28.23 14.56
C LEU A 87 -5.19 -29.65 14.08
N SER A 88 -6.18 -30.26 13.41
CA SER A 88 -5.99 -31.53 12.73
C SER A 88 -5.03 -31.41 11.53
N PRO A 89 -4.35 -32.50 11.14
CA PRO A 89 -3.49 -32.50 9.96
C PRO A 89 -4.20 -32.06 8.67
N ALA A 90 -5.50 -32.35 8.55
CA ALA A 90 -6.30 -31.96 7.39
C ALA A 90 -6.54 -30.44 7.33
N GLU A 91 -6.87 -29.82 8.45
CA GLU A 91 -7.05 -28.36 8.54
C GLU A 91 -5.74 -27.63 8.27
N ILE A 92 -4.62 -28.12 8.82
CA ILE A 92 -3.29 -27.59 8.50
C ILE A 92 -2.99 -27.77 7.01
N GLY A 93 -3.37 -28.91 6.42
CA GLY A 93 -3.23 -29.18 4.99
C GLY A 93 -4.00 -28.19 4.10
N ILE A 94 -5.18 -27.75 4.50
CA ILE A 94 -5.98 -26.70 3.82
C ILE A 94 -5.25 -25.37 3.90
N LEU A 95 -4.79 -24.96 5.09
CA LEU A 95 -4.05 -23.71 5.28
C LEU A 95 -2.74 -23.70 4.48
N ARG A 96 -2.04 -24.84 4.41
CA ARG A 96 -0.83 -24.99 3.60
C ARG A 96 -1.13 -24.83 2.11
N ALA A 97 -2.15 -25.54 1.62
CA ALA A 97 -2.57 -25.45 0.22
C ALA A 97 -2.95 -24.02 -0.16
N TRP A 98 -3.67 -23.32 0.71
CA TRP A 98 -4.03 -21.92 0.50
C TRP A 98 -2.80 -21.02 0.35
N ILE A 99 -1.82 -21.16 1.24
CA ILE A 99 -0.57 -20.39 1.15
C ILE A 99 0.20 -20.74 -0.13
N ASP A 100 0.33 -22.02 -0.44
CA ASP A 100 1.04 -22.50 -1.64
C ASP A 100 0.35 -22.03 -2.94
N GLN A 101 -0.97 -21.84 -2.91
CA GLN A 101 -1.76 -21.29 -4.03
C GLN A 101 -1.76 -19.75 -4.10
N GLY A 102 -0.93 -19.08 -3.28
CA GLY A 102 -0.76 -17.61 -3.32
C GLY A 102 -1.42 -16.85 -2.18
N ALA A 103 -2.02 -17.54 -1.22
CA ALA A 103 -2.67 -16.95 -0.05
C ALA A 103 -3.72 -15.88 -0.40
N GLU A 104 -4.50 -16.12 -1.45
CA GLU A 104 -5.53 -15.16 -1.88
C GLU A 104 -6.71 -15.15 -0.90
N PHE A 105 -7.10 -13.95 -0.47
CA PHE A 105 -8.27 -13.72 0.37
C PHE A 105 -9.41 -13.31 -0.57
N ARG A 106 -10.16 -14.26 -1.14
CA ARG A 106 -11.26 -13.93 -2.07
C ARG A 106 -12.40 -13.20 -1.34
N THR A 107 -12.24 -11.89 -1.19
CA THR A 107 -13.27 -10.90 -0.84
C THR A 107 -13.15 -9.64 -1.68
N ASP A 108 -12.05 -9.48 -2.42
CA ASP A 108 -12.04 -8.77 -3.67
C ASP A 108 -12.94 -9.52 -4.65
N VAL A 109 -14.21 -9.13 -4.68
CA VAL A 109 -14.95 -9.08 -5.95
C VAL A 109 -13.93 -8.64 -7.00
N ALA A 110 -13.58 -9.53 -7.93
CA ALA A 110 -12.71 -9.25 -9.07
C ALA A 110 -12.99 -7.81 -9.49
N GLU A 111 -12.02 -6.91 -9.29
CA GLU A 111 -12.27 -5.46 -9.21
C GLU A 111 -13.36 -5.07 -10.18
N ALA A 112 -14.60 -4.96 -9.68
CA ALA A 112 -15.69 -4.57 -10.53
C ALA A 112 -15.27 -3.19 -11.02
N PRO A 113 -15.23 -2.93 -12.34
CA PRO A 113 -14.70 -1.68 -12.87
C PRO A 113 -15.31 -0.56 -12.04
N ALA A 114 -14.46 0.23 -11.38
CA ALA A 114 -14.90 1.20 -10.39
C ALA A 114 -16.08 1.95 -10.98
N LYS A 115 -17.26 1.86 -10.34
CA LYS A 115 -18.43 2.63 -10.79
C LYS A 115 -17.96 4.08 -10.96
N PRO A 116 -18.30 4.75 -12.07
CA PRO A 116 -17.91 6.14 -12.26
C PRO A 116 -18.24 6.92 -11.00
N ILE A 117 -17.21 7.51 -10.39
CA ILE A 117 -17.38 8.38 -9.23
C ILE A 117 -18.38 9.47 -9.61
N ASP A 118 -19.32 9.75 -8.72
CA ASP A 118 -20.31 10.81 -8.92
C ASP A 118 -19.59 12.12 -9.31
N PRO A 119 -20.03 12.83 -10.35
CA PRO A 119 -19.36 14.03 -10.84
C PRO A 119 -19.17 15.12 -9.78
N LYS A 120 -20.08 15.21 -8.79
CA LYS A 120 -19.94 16.17 -7.69
C LYS A 120 -18.86 15.73 -6.72
N LEU A 121 -18.79 14.44 -6.40
CA LEU A 121 -17.71 13.90 -5.57
C LEU A 121 -16.34 14.06 -6.26
N ALA A 122 -16.27 13.82 -7.58
CA ALA A 122 -15.05 14.05 -8.36
C ALA A 122 -14.61 15.53 -8.34
N ALA A 123 -15.56 16.46 -8.48
CA ALA A 123 -15.28 17.90 -8.41
C ALA A 123 -14.77 18.33 -7.03
N VAL A 124 -15.32 17.78 -5.94
CA VAL A 124 -14.85 18.04 -4.57
C VAL A 124 -13.41 17.52 -4.38
N ILE A 125 -13.10 16.31 -4.83
CA ILE A 125 -11.75 15.74 -4.74
C ILE A 125 -10.75 16.57 -5.55
N ALA A 126 -11.12 17.04 -6.74
CA ALA A 126 -10.28 17.91 -7.57
C ALA A 126 -10.02 19.27 -6.90
N ALA A 127 -11.05 19.87 -6.28
CA ALA A 127 -10.93 21.13 -5.56
C ALA A 127 -10.01 20.99 -4.33
N VAL A 128 -10.11 19.88 -3.58
CA VAL A 128 -9.25 19.60 -2.41
C VAL A 128 -7.79 19.36 -2.83
N ARG A 129 -7.55 18.75 -4.00
CA ARG A 129 -6.20 18.54 -4.54
C ARG A 129 -5.58 19.80 -5.16
N GLY A 130 -6.31 20.93 -5.17
CA GLY A 130 -5.83 22.20 -5.72
C GLY A 130 -5.70 22.21 -7.25
N ASP A 131 -6.28 21.23 -7.95
CA ASP A 131 -6.24 21.13 -9.41
C ASP A 131 -7.25 22.11 -10.03
N THR A 132 -6.94 23.40 -9.91
CA THR A 132 -7.72 24.51 -10.49
C THR A 132 -7.35 24.72 -11.95
N ARG A 133 -7.43 23.67 -12.78
CA ARG A 133 -7.20 23.78 -14.23
C ARG A 133 -8.46 24.04 -15.06
N THR A 134 -9.61 24.26 -14.43
CA THR A 134 -10.88 24.49 -15.13
C THR A 134 -11.51 25.82 -14.77
N ALA A 135 -10.77 26.92 -14.95
CA ALA A 135 -11.35 28.25 -15.20
C ALA A 135 -10.23 29.24 -15.57
N SER A 136 -9.53 29.02 -16.67
CA SER A 136 -8.80 30.11 -17.31
C SER A 136 -9.79 31.08 -17.98
N ARG A 137 -10.50 31.86 -17.15
CA ARG A 137 -11.05 33.14 -17.61
C ARG A 137 -9.84 33.96 -18.04
N ARG A 138 -9.68 34.10 -19.35
CA ARG A 138 -8.63 34.89 -19.98
C ARG A 138 -8.85 36.35 -19.59
N TRP A 139 -8.22 36.79 -18.51
CA TRP A 139 -8.09 38.21 -18.19
C TRP A 139 -7.29 38.85 -19.32
N SER A 140 -7.94 39.68 -20.15
CA SER A 140 -7.25 40.61 -21.03
C SER A 140 -7.11 41.94 -20.30
N PRO A 141 -5.90 42.42 -19.98
CA PRO A 141 -5.77 43.76 -19.46
C PRO A 141 -6.05 44.73 -20.62
N MET A 142 -6.99 45.66 -20.43
CA MET A 142 -7.09 46.84 -21.30
C MET A 142 -5.81 47.65 -21.13
N ILE A 143 -4.95 47.62 -22.15
CA ILE A 143 -3.80 48.52 -22.24
C ILE A 143 -4.33 49.81 -22.87
N PRO A 144 -4.33 50.96 -22.17
CA PRO A 144 -4.66 52.23 -22.82
C PRO A 144 -3.56 52.60 -23.80
N THR A 145 -3.94 52.81 -25.07
CA THR A 145 -3.07 53.30 -26.14
C THR A 145 -2.64 54.73 -25.83
N SER A 146 -1.43 54.90 -25.29
CA SER A 146 -0.75 56.20 -25.29
C SER A 146 0.25 56.26 -26.43
N SER A 147 -0.05 57.09 -27.41
CA SER A 147 0.81 57.44 -28.53
C SER A 147 1.94 58.35 -28.03
N ARG A 148 3.16 57.80 -27.93
CA ARG A 148 4.38 58.59 -27.69
C ARG A 148 4.97 59.06 -29.03
N PRO A 149 5.33 60.34 -29.20
CA PRO A 149 6.01 60.81 -30.40
C PRO A 149 7.46 60.30 -30.45
N ARG A 150 7.96 60.00 -31.65
CA ARG A 150 9.35 59.58 -31.89
C ARG A 150 10.29 60.76 -31.69
N ILE A 151 11.26 60.63 -30.80
CA ILE A 151 12.41 61.53 -30.69
C ILE A 151 13.52 60.96 -31.61
N PRO A 152 14.18 61.77 -32.45
CA PRO A 152 15.29 61.28 -33.28
C PRO A 152 16.53 61.02 -32.40
N LEU A 153 17.19 59.88 -32.61
CA LEU A 153 18.49 59.62 -31.98
C LEU A 153 19.55 60.52 -32.63
N ASP A 154 19.98 61.56 -31.93
CA ASP A 154 21.26 62.22 -32.21
C ASP A 154 22.39 61.33 -31.65
N ARG A 155 23.33 61.03 -32.54
CA ARG A 155 24.45 60.11 -32.39
C ARG A 155 25.63 60.91 -31.87
N ARG A 156 25.72 61.13 -30.56
CA ARG A 156 26.93 61.67 -29.92
C ARG A 156 27.75 60.61 -29.21
N SER A 157 28.93 60.42 -29.78
CA SER A 157 30.04 59.57 -29.39
C SER A 157 30.44 59.78 -27.93
N TYR A 158 30.33 58.74 -27.11
CA TYR A 158 30.97 58.68 -25.80
C TYR A 158 32.38 58.12 -25.98
N THR A 159 33.38 59.00 -25.96
CA THR A 159 34.80 58.63 -25.90
C THR A 159 35.16 58.19 -24.47
N MET A 160 35.86 57.05 -24.40
CA MET A 160 36.40 56.41 -23.21
C MET A 160 37.23 57.33 -22.30
N ARG A 161 37.20 57.06 -20.99
CA ARG A 161 38.31 57.35 -20.05
C ARG A 161 38.63 56.08 -19.27
N PRO A 162 39.89 55.61 -19.23
CA PRO A 162 40.27 54.44 -18.44
C PRO A 162 40.81 54.82 -17.05
N ALA A 163 40.63 53.84 -16.15
CA ALA A 163 41.48 53.37 -15.04
C ALA A 163 42.25 54.36 -14.18
N LEU A 164 42.09 54.24 -12.84
CA LEU A 164 43.21 54.18 -11.92
C LEU A 164 42.91 53.21 -10.76
N ALA A 165 43.88 52.33 -10.53
CA ALA A 165 44.01 51.40 -9.42
C ALA A 165 44.45 52.13 -8.13
N GLY A 166 44.26 51.49 -6.98
CA GLY A 166 44.84 51.95 -5.71
C GLY A 166 44.57 50.98 -4.57
N SER A 167 45.57 50.15 -4.28
CA SER A 167 45.61 49.12 -3.25
C SER A 167 46.01 49.67 -1.87
N THR A 168 45.80 48.83 -0.84
CA THR A 168 46.52 48.70 0.46
C THR A 168 46.27 49.70 1.58
N PRO A 169 46.63 49.35 2.84
CA PRO A 169 47.09 48.04 3.37
C PRO A 169 46.03 47.26 4.18
#